data_AF-A0A7L3NFK7-F1
#
_entry.id   AF-A0A7L3NFK7-F1
#
_cell.length_a   1.000
_cell.length_b   1.000
_cell.length_c   1.000
_cell.angle_alpha   90.00
_cell.angle_beta   90.00
_cell.angle_gamma   90.00
#
_symmetry.space_group_name_H-M   'P 1'
#
loop_
_entity.id
_entity.type
_entity.pdbx_description
1 polymer ?
#
loop_
_entity_poly.entity_id
_entity_poly.type
_entity_poly.pdbx_seq_one_letter_code
_entity_poly.pdbx_strand_id
1 'polypeptide(L)'
;FFPEDIKTLLVTSKVVQSSLPYPEEVVKGCLQETLSYFYFILKNREDTNFHIKDVGTLAIRGKKVTMAFSEAFLLNLNDSPYVVEKLIAVS
;
A
#
# COMPACT_ATOMS: atom_id res chain seq x y z
N PHE A 1 2.82 2.59 19.34
CA PHE A 1 4.01 1.72 19.29
C PHE A 1 4.08 1.16 17.88
N PHE A 2 4.86 1.80 17.00
CA PHE A 2 5.26 1.15 15.75
C PHE A 2 6.39 0.17 16.14
N PRO A 3 6.38 -1.08 15.67
CA PRO A 3 7.49 -2.01 15.94
C PRO A 3 8.78 -1.37 15.43
N GLU A 4 9.84 -1.39 16.24
CA GLU A 4 11.15 -0.80 15.90
C GLU A 4 11.80 -1.41 14.64
N ASP A 5 11.22 -2.48 14.10
CA ASP A 5 11.69 -3.22 12.92
C ASP A 5 11.05 -2.77 11.59
N ILE A 6 10.07 -1.86 11.59
CA ILE A 6 9.54 -1.33 10.32
C ILE A 6 10.53 -0.31 9.79
N LYS A 7 11.47 -0.77 8.96
CA LYS A 7 12.36 0.09 8.19
C LYS A 7 11.51 0.94 7.24
N THR A 8 11.21 2.17 7.62
CA THR A 8 10.49 3.11 6.78
C THR A 8 11.36 3.42 5.56
N LEU A 9 11.11 2.73 4.45
CA LEU A 9 11.75 3.03 3.18
C LEU A 9 11.28 4.42 2.74
N LEU A 10 12.22 5.37 2.69
CA LEU A 10 11.95 6.70 2.17
C LEU A 10 11.70 6.58 0.67
N VAL A 11 10.42 6.59 0.27
CA VAL A 11 10.04 6.65 -1.14
C VAL A 11 10.29 8.07 -1.62
N THR A 12 11.36 8.27 -2.40
CA THR A 12 11.68 9.55 -3.04
C THR A 12 11.25 9.54 -4.50
N SER A 13 10.98 10.72 -5.08
CA SER A 13 10.67 10.86 -6.51
C SER A 13 11.71 10.20 -7.40
N LYS A 14 13.00 10.32 -7.03
CA LYS A 14 14.12 9.69 -7.74
C LYS A 14 14.08 8.17 -7.73
N VAL A 15 13.74 7.56 -6.58
CA VAL A 15 13.64 6.10 -6.45
C VAL A 15 12.45 5.55 -7.23
N VAL A 16 11.35 6.30 -7.29
CA VAL A 16 10.18 5.90 -8.09
C VAL A 16 10.45 6.10 -9.59
N GLN A 17 11.10 7.22 -9.95
CA GLN A 17 11.42 7.55 -11.33
C GLN A 17 12.44 6.58 -11.95
N SER A 18 13.40 6.06 -11.18
CA SER A 18 14.35 5.07 -11.70
C SER A 18 13.70 3.78 -12.20
N SER A 19 12.46 3.51 -11.78
CA SER A 19 11.68 2.33 -12.15
C SER A 19 10.60 2.61 -13.20
N LEU A 20 10.47 3.85 -13.67
CA LEU A 20 9.37 4.28 -14.54
C LEU A 20 9.88 5.13 -15.72
N PRO A 21 9.27 5.02 -16.92
CA PRO A 21 9.68 5.79 -18.09
C PRO A 21 9.11 7.23 -18.09
N TYR A 22 9.04 7.88 -16.92
CA TYR A 22 8.47 9.21 -16.76
C TYR A 22 9.52 10.23 -16.27
N PRO A 23 9.42 11.52 -16.67
CA PRO A 23 10.26 12.58 -16.12
C PRO A 23 10.10 12.72 -14.60
N GLU A 24 11.16 13.10 -13.89
CA GLU A 24 11.13 13.25 -12.43
C GLU A 24 10.06 14.27 -11.97
N GLU A 25 9.90 15.37 -12.69
CA GLU A 25 8.85 16.39 -12.48
C GLU A 25 7.45 15.77 -12.43
N VAL A 26 7.15 14.89 -13.40
CA VAL A 26 5.85 14.22 -13.50
C VAL A 26 5.66 13.26 -12.33
N VAL A 27 6.68 12.44 -12.03
CA VAL A 27 6.65 11.50 -10.90
C VAL A 27 6.44 12.22 -9.57
N LYS A 28 7.13 13.36 -9.38
CA LYS A 28 6.99 14.20 -8.19
C LYS A 28 5.57 14.78 -8.07
N GLY A 29 5.01 15.28 -9.16
CA GLY A 29 3.62 15.77 -9.19
C GLY A 29 2.63 14.67 -8.79
N CYS A 30 2.72 13.49 -9.40
CA CYS A 30 1.86 12.35 -9.06
C CYS A 30 1.99 11.92 -7.60
N LEU A 31 3.22 11.89 -7.05
CA LEU A 31 3.44 11.58 -5.63
C LEU A 31 2.78 12.62 -4.71
N GLN A 32 2.93 13.91 -5.04
CA GLN A 32 2.33 14.99 -4.25
C GLN A 32 0.80 14.94 -4.27
N GLU A 33 0.19 14.73 -5.44
CA GLU A 33 -1.25 14.58 -5.58
C GLU A 33 -1.77 13.38 -4.80
N THR A 34 -1.08 12.23 -4.94
CA THR A 34 -1.41 11.00 -4.21
C THR A 34 -1.38 11.21 -2.69
N LEU A 35 -0.31 11.80 -2.16
CA LEU A 35 -0.18 12.10 -0.73
C LEU A 35 -1.24 13.10 -0.25
N SER A 36 -1.56 14.11 -1.05
CA SER A 36 -2.60 15.09 -0.74
C SER A 36 -3.97 14.43 -0.66
N TYR A 37 -4.27 13.51 -1.57
CA TYR A 37 -5.49 12.72 -1.57
C TYR A 37 -5.59 11.82 -0.33
N PHE A 38 -4.52 11.11 0.01
CA PHE A 38 -4.45 10.33 1.26
C PHE A 38 -4.70 11.21 2.49
N TYR A 39 -4.03 12.36 2.57
CA TYR A 39 -4.20 13.29 3.68
C TYR A 39 -5.64 13.79 3.80
N PHE A 40 -6.27 14.16 2.68
CA PHE A 40 -7.66 14.62 2.64
C PHE A 40 -8.61 13.57 3.23
N ILE A 41 -8.52 12.32 2.75
CA ILE A 41 -9.38 11.23 3.22
C ILE A 41 -9.18 10.98 4.71
N LEU A 42 -7.93 10.89 5.16
CA LEU A 42 -7.60 10.65 6.56
C LEU A 42 -8.10 11.77 7.47
N LYS A 43 -7.97 13.02 7.03
CA LYS A 43 -8.42 14.21 7.77
C LYS A 43 -9.94 14.22 7.91
N ASN A 44 -10.67 13.92 6.84
CA ASN A 44 -12.13 13.96 6.82
C ASN A 44 -12.78 12.67 7.35
N ARG A 45 -11.98 11.63 7.63
CA ARG A 45 -12.44 10.30 8.05
C ARG A 45 -13.43 9.69 7.07
N GLU A 46 -13.22 9.95 5.80
CA GLU A 46 -14.03 9.37 4.73
C GLU A 46 -13.74 7.88 4.61
N ASP A 47 -14.81 7.11 4.42
CA ASP A 47 -14.70 5.70 4.15
C ASP A 47 -14.18 5.51 2.72
N THR A 48 -13.00 4.90 2.58
CA THR A 48 -12.33 4.74 1.28
C THR A 48 -11.70 3.36 1.11
N ASN A 49 -11.49 2.99 -0.14
CA ASN A 49 -10.75 1.79 -0.53
C ASN A 49 -9.60 2.22 -1.44
N PHE A 50 -8.36 1.91 -1.05
CA PHE A 50 -7.21 2.02 -1.91
C PHE A 50 -6.90 0.65 -2.51
N HIS A 51 -7.15 0.51 -3.81
CA HIS A 51 -6.80 -0.69 -4.56
C HIS A 51 -5.34 -0.59 -5.00
N ILE A 52 -4.50 -1.39 -4.37
CA ILE A 52 -3.08 -1.51 -4.71
C ILE A 52 -2.97 -2.69 -5.65
N LYS A 53 -2.72 -2.39 -6.93
CA LYS A 53 -2.64 -3.39 -8.00
C LYS A 53 -1.66 -4.50 -7.60
N ASP A 54 -2.05 -5.75 -7.86
CA ASP A 54 -1.27 -6.97 -7.59
C ASP A 54 -0.96 -7.24 -6.11
N VAL A 55 -1.42 -6.39 -5.18
CA VAL A 55 -1.22 -6.54 -3.74
C VAL A 55 -2.53 -6.80 -3.02
N GLY A 56 -3.52 -5.91 -3.16
CA GLY A 56 -4.77 -6.01 -2.43
C GLY A 56 -5.49 -4.67 -2.23
N THR A 57 -6.39 -4.62 -1.26
CA THR A 57 -7.20 -3.44 -0.94
C THR A 57 -6.99 -3.00 0.50
N LEU A 58 -6.60 -1.73 0.67
CA LEU A 58 -6.53 -1.07 1.96
C LEU A 58 -7.85 -0.30 2.18
N ALA A 59 -8.68 -0.79 3.10
CA ALA A 59 -9.94 -0.16 3.47
C ALA A 59 -9.78 0.69 4.73
N ILE A 60 -10.22 1.94 4.67
CA ILE A 60 -10.32 2.83 5.83
C ILE A 60 -11.81 3.05 6.13
N ARG A 61 -12.22 2.77 7.36
CA ARG A 61 -13.59 2.94 7.85
C ARG A 61 -13.57 3.67 9.18
N GLY A 62 -13.89 4.96 9.20
CA GLY A 62 -13.72 5.83 10.36
C GLY A 62 -12.29 5.82 10.93
N LYS A 63 -12.07 5.12 12.06
CA LYS A 63 -10.74 4.96 12.70
C LYS A 63 -10.12 3.57 12.49
N LYS A 64 -10.78 2.69 11.74
CA LYS A 64 -10.30 1.34 11.47
C LYS A 64 -9.64 1.30 10.09
N VAL A 65 -8.47 0.67 10.02
CA VAL A 65 -7.75 0.41 8.78
C VAL A 65 -7.61 -1.10 8.65
N THR A 66 -8.04 -1.67 7.53
CA THR A 66 -7.99 -3.11 7.26
C THR A 66 -7.33 -3.33 5.91
N MET A 67 -6.41 -4.29 5.82
CA MET A 67 -5.80 -4.72 4.57
C MET A 67 -6.33 -6.08 4.18
N ALA A 68 -6.93 -6.18 2.99
CA ALA A 68 -7.30 -7.43 2.36
C ALA A 68 -6.30 -7.71 1.23
N PHE A 69 -5.48 -8.75 1.37
CA PHE A 69 -4.51 -9.12 0.34
C PHE A 69 -5.17 -9.92 -0.78
N SER A 70 -4.67 -9.78 -2.00
CA SER A 70 -5.05 -10.66 -3.09
C SER A 70 -4.40 -12.02 -2.91
N GLU A 71 -5.10 -13.08 -3.30
CA GLU A 71 -4.57 -14.44 -3.24
C GLU A 71 -3.26 -14.57 -4.03
N ALA A 72 -3.20 -13.99 -5.23
CA ALA A 72 -2.00 -13.97 -6.07
C ALA A 72 -0.80 -13.31 -5.35
N PHE A 73 -1.03 -12.21 -4.63
CA PHE A 73 0.01 -11.57 -3.82
C PHE A 73 0.53 -12.49 -2.72
N LEU A 74 -0.38 -13.14 -1.99
CA LEU A 74 -0.02 -14.05 -0.91
C LEU A 74 0.74 -15.28 -1.43
N LEU A 75 0.35 -15.82 -2.58
CA LEU A 75 1.04 -16.92 -3.25
C LEU A 75 2.45 -16.52 -3.71
N ASN A 76 2.61 -15.33 -4.29
CA ASN A 76 3.92 -14.85 -4.75
C ASN A 76 4.89 -14.48 -3.62
N LEU A 77 4.37 -14.08 -2.45
CA LEU A 77 5.21 -13.81 -1.27
C LEU A 77 5.76 -15.07 -0.62
N ASN A 78 5.21 -16.22 -0.97
CA ASN A 78 5.33 -17.39 -0.15
C ASN A 78 5.74 -18.59 -1.02
N ASP A 79 7.03 -18.92 -1.00
CA ASP A 79 7.58 -20.09 -1.68
C ASP A 79 7.01 -21.43 -1.13
N SER A 80 6.22 -21.39 -0.03
CA SER A 80 5.58 -22.54 0.59
C SER A 80 4.06 -22.36 0.71
N PRO A 81 3.24 -23.20 0.06
CA PRO A 81 1.77 -23.09 0.06
C PRO A 81 1.13 -23.17 1.45
N TYR A 82 1.82 -23.75 2.44
CA TYR A 82 1.31 -23.93 3.81
C TYR A 82 1.05 -22.61 4.57
N VAL A 83 1.86 -21.57 4.35
CA VAL A 83 1.68 -20.27 5.02
C VAL A 83 0.54 -19.46 4.38
N VAL A 84 0.19 -19.71 3.11
CA VAL A 84 -0.95 -19.07 2.43
C VAL A 84 -2.26 -19.59 3.01
N GLU A 85 -2.39 -20.91 3.19
CA GLU A 85 -3.57 -21.52 3.81
C GLU A 85 -3.83 -20.97 5.22
N LYS A 86 -2.77 -20.76 6.00
CA LYS A 86 -2.86 -20.18 7.34
C LYS A 86 -3.29 -18.70 7.31
N LEU A 87 -2.85 -17.91 6.34
CA LEU A 87 -3.21 -16.49 6.23
C LEU A 87 -4.64 -16.29 5.70
N ILE A 88 -5.09 -17.14 4.78
CA ILE A 88 -6.47 -17.13 4.26
C ILE A 88 -7.47 -17.59 5.34
N ALA A 89 -7.08 -18.51 6.23
CA ALA A 89 -7.97 -19.02 7.27
C ALA A 89 -8.30 -18.00 8.39
N VAL A 90 -7.60 -16.86 8.47
CA VAL A 90 -7.81 -15.80 9.49
C VAL A 90 -8.36 -14.49 8.91
N SER A 91 -8.51 -14.40 7.58
CA SER A 91 -9.22 -13.31 6.90
C SER A 91 -10.71 -13.60 6.78
#